data_AF-A0A1I7TK26-F1
#
_entry.id   AF-A0A1I7TK26-F1
#
_cell.length_a   1.000
_cell.length_b   1.000
_cell.length_c   1.000
_cell.angle_alpha   90.00
_cell.angle_beta   90.00
_cell.angle_gamma   90.00
#
_symmetry.space_group_name_H-M   'P 1'
#
loop_
_entity.id
_entity.type
_entity.pdbx_description
1 polymer ?
#
loop_
_entity_poly.entity_id
_entity_poly.type
_entity_poly.pdbx_seq_one_letter_code
_entity_poly.pdbx_strand_id
1 'polypeptide(L)'
;MPINHDGKMTMKAEDIMHVLRDGIAVLPGGRCRAGQAVVVCPSREQLVNQDHLRNVFLYLFEVTAKEAREKGFLVVIDMRGKQTWTNVRHILKALSSIDNSSTIQVFIIKPDKFWEKQKAQMSLGTWEFEVEMISFESLIKIVDVSQLPKSIGGNYPYDHDEWLELRIDLEKWIWNITEVMEKLESVRREVCDGEQPIDVKTADAAIKKSQLAKKIYSTFLLMESKQKEIRLQIEYYIHRMA
;
A
#
# COMPACT_ATOMS: atom_id res chain seq x y z
N MET A 1 4.15 8.38 -3.25
CA MET A 1 2.78 8.50 -2.70
C MET A 1 1.82 8.67 -3.87
N PRO A 2 0.54 8.28 -3.75
CA PRO A 2 -0.35 8.33 -4.89
C PRO A 2 -0.81 9.76 -5.07
N ILE A 3 -0.15 10.42 -5.99
CA ILE A 3 -0.50 11.75 -6.46
C ILE A 3 -0.64 11.51 -7.95
N ASN A 4 -1.87 11.45 -8.45
CA ASN A 4 -2.09 11.37 -9.90
C ASN A 4 -1.53 12.65 -10.56
N HIS A 5 -1.55 12.72 -11.90
CA HIS A 5 -1.10 13.91 -12.63
C HIS A 5 -1.87 15.19 -12.26
N ASP A 6 -3.01 15.07 -11.56
CA ASP A 6 -3.85 16.15 -11.02
C ASP A 6 -3.72 16.35 -9.49
N GLY A 7 -2.75 15.72 -8.82
CA GLY A 7 -2.55 15.90 -7.37
C GLY A 7 -3.35 14.98 -6.43
N LYS A 8 -4.21 14.08 -6.94
CA LYS A 8 -5.16 13.28 -6.15
C LYS A 8 -4.72 11.83 -5.91
N MET A 9 -4.95 11.35 -4.69
CA MET A 9 -4.92 9.93 -4.32
C MET A 9 -6.15 9.22 -4.93
N THR A 10 -5.98 8.08 -5.59
CA THR A 10 -7.09 7.39 -6.27
C THR A 10 -7.92 6.50 -5.33
N MET A 11 -7.35 6.02 -4.22
CA MET A 11 -8.05 5.23 -3.19
C MET A 11 -7.38 5.38 -1.82
N LYS A 12 -8.15 5.65 -0.76
CA LYS A 12 -7.62 5.71 0.63
C LYS A 12 -7.74 4.36 1.33
N ALA A 13 -6.84 4.11 2.27
CA ALA A 13 -6.91 2.98 3.18
C ALA A 13 -8.26 2.93 3.90
N GLU A 14 -8.76 4.09 4.32
CA GLU A 14 -10.01 4.25 5.07
C GLU A 14 -11.24 3.84 4.23
N ASP A 15 -11.23 4.11 2.91
CA ASP A 15 -12.33 3.79 2.00
C ASP A 15 -12.52 2.26 1.85
N ILE A 16 -11.43 1.50 1.94
CA ILE A 16 -11.42 0.04 1.79
C ILE A 16 -10.96 -0.68 3.07
N MET A 17 -11.02 -0.01 4.23
CA MET A 17 -10.50 -0.54 5.49
C MET A 17 -11.11 -1.90 5.86
N HIS A 18 -12.39 -2.08 5.58
CA HIS A 18 -13.11 -3.33 5.85
C HIS A 18 -12.49 -4.55 5.14
N VAL A 19 -11.96 -4.38 3.93
CA VAL A 19 -11.28 -5.46 3.19
C VAL A 19 -9.79 -5.52 3.45
N LEU A 20 -9.15 -4.38 3.75
CA LEU A 20 -7.75 -4.37 4.13
C LEU A 20 -7.54 -5.15 5.42
N ARG A 21 -8.36 -4.87 6.45
CA ARG A 21 -8.30 -5.52 7.77
C ARG A 21 -8.38 -7.04 7.71
N ASP A 22 -9.06 -7.58 6.70
CA ASP A 22 -9.18 -9.03 6.55
C ASP A 22 -7.83 -9.70 6.21
N GLY A 23 -6.81 -8.96 5.74
CA GLY A 23 -5.49 -9.50 5.42
C GLY A 23 -5.52 -10.54 4.28
N ILE A 24 -6.43 -10.39 3.30
CA ILE A 24 -6.58 -11.31 2.15
C ILE A 24 -5.36 -11.30 1.22
N ALA A 25 -4.68 -10.16 1.15
CA ALA A 25 -3.34 -9.99 0.60
C ALA A 25 -2.66 -8.90 1.44
N VAL A 26 -1.37 -9.08 1.71
CA VAL A 26 -0.58 -8.16 2.53
C VAL A 26 0.70 -7.77 1.80
N LEU A 27 1.20 -6.57 2.07
CA LEU A 27 2.48 -6.06 1.59
C LEU A 27 3.42 -5.89 2.80
N PRO A 28 4.16 -6.93 3.19
CA PRO A 28 4.98 -6.88 4.40
C PRO A 28 6.10 -5.85 4.31
N GLY A 29 6.59 -5.57 3.09
CA GLY A 29 7.76 -4.69 2.86
C GLY A 29 9.01 -5.47 2.44
N GLY A 30 8.94 -6.79 2.44
CA GLY A 30 10.02 -7.66 1.96
C GLY A 30 10.25 -7.60 0.44
N ARG A 31 11.46 -8.01 0.03
CA ARG A 31 11.88 -8.05 -1.37
C ARG A 31 12.44 -9.40 -1.77
N CYS A 32 12.18 -9.82 -3.01
CA CYS A 32 12.91 -10.93 -3.60
C CYS A 32 14.34 -10.52 -3.97
N ARG A 33 15.20 -11.48 -4.29
CA ARG A 33 16.58 -11.23 -4.73
C ARG A 33 16.68 -10.41 -6.03
N ALA A 34 15.66 -10.44 -6.88
CA ALA A 34 15.58 -9.60 -8.08
C ALA A 34 15.10 -8.16 -7.78
N GLY A 35 14.77 -7.84 -6.52
CA GLY A 35 14.34 -6.52 -6.08
C GLY A 35 12.83 -6.27 -6.15
N GLN A 36 12.04 -7.21 -6.67
CA GLN A 36 10.57 -7.12 -6.70
C GLN A 36 10.00 -7.03 -5.29
N ALA A 37 8.95 -6.22 -5.12
CA ALA A 37 8.20 -6.18 -3.88
C ALA A 37 7.43 -7.49 -3.67
N VAL A 38 7.49 -8.05 -2.46
CA VAL A 38 6.78 -9.30 -2.14
C VAL A 38 5.40 -8.98 -1.57
N VAL A 39 4.37 -9.48 -2.24
CA VAL A 39 2.98 -9.47 -1.77
C VAL A 39 2.62 -10.89 -1.35
N VAL A 40 2.01 -11.07 -0.18
CA VAL A 40 1.67 -12.39 0.37
C VAL A 40 0.16 -12.54 0.48
N CYS A 41 -0.37 -13.61 -0.11
CA CYS A 41 -1.73 -14.07 0.09
C CYS A 41 -1.71 -15.26 1.07
N PRO A 42 -1.93 -15.03 2.37
CA PRO A 42 -1.90 -16.09 3.37
C PRO A 42 -3.01 -17.12 3.15
N SER A 43 -2.81 -18.31 3.69
CA SER A 43 -3.77 -19.41 3.58
C SER A 43 -5.09 -19.08 4.27
N ARG A 44 -6.23 -19.32 3.61
CA ARG A 44 -7.56 -18.98 4.14
C ARG A 44 -8.63 -19.99 3.72
N GLU A 45 -9.49 -20.37 4.67
CA GLU A 45 -10.61 -21.27 4.40
C GLU A 45 -11.82 -20.54 3.79
N GLN A 46 -12.12 -19.35 4.29
CA GLN A 46 -13.26 -18.53 3.86
C GLN A 46 -13.11 -18.08 2.41
N LEU A 47 -14.21 -18.16 1.65
CA LEU A 47 -14.26 -17.69 0.27
C LEU A 47 -14.08 -16.16 0.24
N VAL A 48 -13.15 -15.69 -0.59
CA VAL A 48 -12.89 -14.26 -0.75
C VAL A 48 -13.59 -13.73 -2.00
N ASN A 49 -14.20 -12.55 -1.87
CA ASN A 49 -14.79 -11.83 -2.98
C ASN A 49 -13.69 -11.31 -3.93
N GLN A 50 -13.87 -11.51 -5.23
CA GLN A 50 -12.89 -11.13 -6.26
C GLN A 50 -12.70 -9.60 -6.36
N ASP A 51 -13.76 -8.81 -6.23
CA ASP A 51 -13.70 -7.34 -6.29
C ASP A 51 -12.97 -6.77 -5.07
N HIS A 52 -13.16 -7.40 -3.90
CA HIS A 52 -12.41 -7.04 -2.69
C HIS A 52 -10.91 -7.31 -2.89
N LEU A 53 -10.54 -8.47 -3.43
CA LEU A 53 -9.14 -8.78 -3.78
C LEU A 53 -8.56 -7.76 -4.77
N ARG A 54 -9.33 -7.41 -5.81
CA ARG A 54 -8.92 -6.43 -6.82
C ARG A 54 -8.62 -5.08 -6.18
N ASN A 55 -9.51 -4.58 -5.32
CA ASN A 55 -9.32 -3.30 -4.61
C ASN A 55 -8.11 -3.33 -3.69
N VAL A 56 -7.91 -4.44 -2.96
CA VAL A 56 -6.71 -4.62 -2.11
C VAL A 56 -5.44 -4.60 -2.97
N PHE A 57 -5.37 -5.33 -4.07
CA PHE A 57 -4.19 -5.32 -4.93
C PHE A 57 -3.91 -3.95 -5.56
N LEU A 58 -4.93 -3.27 -6.09
CA LEU A 58 -4.80 -1.92 -6.63
C LEU A 58 -4.18 -0.99 -5.60
N TYR A 59 -4.74 -1.00 -4.38
CA TYR A 59 -4.23 -0.21 -3.29
C TYR A 59 -2.79 -0.59 -2.93
N LEU A 60 -2.49 -1.88 -2.69
CA LEU A 60 -1.13 -2.33 -2.33
C LEU A 60 -0.08 -1.95 -3.40
N PHE A 61 -0.42 -2.06 -4.68
CA PHE A 61 0.47 -1.65 -5.76
C PHE A 61 0.67 -0.13 -5.79
N GLU A 62 -0.41 0.63 -5.64
CA GLU A 62 -0.40 2.09 -5.63
C GLU A 62 0.41 2.69 -4.46
N VAL A 63 0.38 2.04 -3.30
CA VAL A 63 1.11 2.49 -2.11
C VAL A 63 2.59 2.07 -2.10
N THR A 64 2.97 1.11 -2.95
CA THR A 64 4.35 0.66 -3.10
C THR A 64 5.24 1.79 -3.67
N ALA A 65 6.48 1.92 -3.20
CA ALA A 65 7.40 2.94 -3.71
C ALA A 65 7.65 2.79 -5.22
N LYS A 66 7.88 3.91 -5.92
CA LYS A 66 8.01 3.91 -7.39
C LYS A 66 9.15 3.00 -7.86
N GLU A 67 10.28 3.08 -7.18
CA GLU A 67 11.49 2.30 -7.46
C GLU A 67 11.24 0.79 -7.30
N ALA A 68 10.37 0.42 -6.35
CA ALA A 68 9.97 -0.97 -6.13
C ALA A 68 8.98 -1.44 -7.19
N ARG A 69 8.00 -0.59 -7.58
CA ARG A 69 7.06 -0.89 -8.67
C ARG A 69 7.76 -1.11 -10.01
N GLU A 70 8.76 -0.30 -10.32
CA GLU A 70 9.56 -0.43 -11.54
C GLU A 70 10.28 -1.80 -11.63
N LYS A 71 10.59 -2.41 -10.49
CA LYS A 71 11.12 -3.78 -10.43
C LYS A 71 10.05 -4.86 -10.54
N GLY A 72 8.79 -4.52 -10.31
CA GLY A 72 7.65 -5.42 -10.33
C GLY A 72 7.31 -6.05 -8.99
N PHE A 73 6.38 -6.99 -9.03
CA PHE A 73 5.82 -7.67 -7.87
C PHE A 73 6.00 -9.17 -7.97
N LEU A 74 6.36 -9.78 -6.84
CA LEU A 74 6.27 -11.22 -6.63
C LEU A 74 5.11 -11.49 -5.68
N VAL A 75 4.05 -12.11 -6.19
CA VAL A 75 2.88 -12.50 -5.39
C VAL A 75 3.05 -13.96 -4.94
N VAL A 76 3.08 -14.17 -3.63
CA VAL A 76 3.21 -15.50 -3.02
C VAL A 76 1.87 -15.92 -2.45
N ILE A 77 1.32 -17.03 -2.93
CA ILE A 77 0.05 -17.61 -2.48
C ILE A 77 0.35 -18.86 -1.65
N ASP A 78 -0.03 -18.85 -0.37
CA ASP A 78 0.20 -20.01 0.51
C ASP A 78 -0.95 -21.02 0.43
N MET A 79 -0.69 -22.16 -0.22
CA MET A 79 -1.64 -23.26 -0.36
C MET A 79 -1.46 -24.35 0.71
N ARG A 80 -0.50 -24.24 1.65
CA ARG A 80 -0.21 -25.30 2.64
C ARG A 80 -1.28 -25.50 3.71
N GLY A 81 -2.06 -24.46 4.01
CA GLY A 81 -3.15 -24.52 4.97
C GLY A 81 -4.48 -24.92 4.34
N LYS A 82 -5.57 -24.33 4.82
CA LYS A 82 -6.94 -24.61 4.36
C LYS A 82 -7.37 -23.85 3.09
N GLN A 83 -6.41 -23.27 2.37
CA GLN A 83 -6.68 -22.52 1.14
C GLN A 83 -7.33 -23.42 0.09
N THR A 84 -8.34 -22.89 -0.60
CA THR A 84 -9.04 -23.61 -1.68
C THR A 84 -8.58 -23.14 -3.06
N TRP A 85 -8.68 -24.01 -4.06
CA TRP A 85 -8.40 -23.62 -5.45
C TRP A 85 -9.31 -22.51 -5.96
N THR A 86 -10.53 -22.43 -5.43
CA THR A 86 -11.47 -21.36 -5.74
C THR A 86 -10.88 -20.00 -5.34
N ASN A 87 -10.34 -19.90 -4.11
CA ASN A 87 -9.65 -18.69 -3.67
C ASN A 87 -8.42 -18.38 -4.52
N VAL A 88 -7.60 -19.37 -4.87
CA VAL A 88 -6.44 -19.16 -5.76
C VAL A 88 -6.90 -18.62 -7.11
N ARG A 89 -7.96 -19.19 -7.71
CA ARG A 89 -8.53 -18.67 -8.97
C ARG A 89 -9.06 -17.25 -8.82
N HIS A 90 -9.69 -16.90 -7.70
CA HIS A 90 -10.13 -15.52 -7.44
C HIS A 90 -8.96 -14.55 -7.33
N ILE A 91 -7.86 -14.95 -6.67
CA ILE A 91 -6.63 -14.16 -6.59
C ILE A 91 -6.05 -13.92 -7.99
N LEU A 92 -5.90 -14.99 -8.80
CA LEU A 92 -5.36 -14.89 -10.15
C LEU A 92 -6.25 -14.04 -11.07
N LYS A 93 -7.58 -14.19 -11.00
CA LYS A 93 -8.51 -13.33 -11.74
C LYS A 93 -8.46 -11.87 -11.30
N ALA A 94 -8.34 -11.61 -10.00
CA ALA A 94 -8.20 -10.25 -9.49
C ALA A 94 -6.92 -9.59 -10.03
N LEU A 95 -5.79 -10.29 -9.97
CA LEU A 95 -4.51 -9.82 -10.54
C LEU A 95 -4.63 -9.56 -12.05
N SER A 96 -5.24 -10.49 -12.80
CA SER A 96 -5.41 -10.36 -14.26
C SER A 96 -6.37 -9.24 -14.66
N SER A 97 -7.26 -8.80 -13.77
CA SER A 97 -8.18 -7.69 -14.04
C SER A 97 -7.58 -6.30 -13.79
N ILE A 98 -6.34 -6.25 -13.32
CA ILE A 98 -5.63 -5.01 -13.02
C ILE A 98 -4.74 -4.70 -14.21
N ASP A 99 -5.04 -3.59 -14.88
CA ASP A 99 -4.13 -3.01 -15.86
C ASP A 99 -2.93 -2.42 -15.09
N ASN A 100 -1.82 -3.15 -15.08
CA ASN A 100 -0.59 -2.79 -14.37
C ASN A 100 0.57 -2.74 -15.35
N SER A 101 1.28 -1.61 -15.38
CA SER A 101 2.53 -1.51 -16.13
C SER A 101 3.69 -2.29 -15.48
N SER A 102 3.53 -2.68 -14.21
CA SER A 102 4.54 -3.42 -13.46
C SER A 102 4.46 -4.91 -13.76
N THR A 103 5.60 -5.57 -13.95
CA THR A 103 5.66 -7.03 -14.09
C THR A 103 5.16 -7.72 -12.82
N ILE A 104 4.26 -8.69 -12.99
CA ILE A 104 3.75 -9.54 -11.91
C ILE A 104 4.26 -10.97 -12.14
N GLN A 105 4.84 -11.59 -11.11
CA GLN A 105 5.14 -13.02 -11.07
C GLN A 105 4.38 -13.63 -9.90
N VAL A 106 3.83 -14.84 -10.07
CA VAL A 106 3.04 -15.51 -9.03
C VAL A 106 3.66 -16.85 -8.68
N PHE A 107 3.94 -17.04 -7.40
CA PHE A 107 4.34 -18.33 -6.83
C PHE A 107 3.29 -18.88 -5.90
N ILE A 108 2.85 -20.11 -6.17
CA ILE A 108 1.94 -20.85 -5.32
C ILE A 108 2.77 -21.87 -4.53
N ILE A 109 2.82 -21.72 -3.21
CA ILE A 109 3.51 -22.69 -2.35
C ILE A 109 2.69 -23.97 -2.34
N LYS A 110 3.30 -25.09 -2.77
CA LYS A 110 2.67 -26.42 -2.80
C LYS A 110 2.16 -26.82 -1.40
N PRO A 111 0.95 -27.38 -1.27
CA PRO A 111 0.58 -28.11 -0.06
C PRO A 111 1.41 -29.40 0.08
N ASP A 112 1.64 -29.84 1.31
CA ASP A 112 2.45 -31.03 1.59
C ASP A 112 1.86 -32.33 1.01
N LYS A 113 2.76 -33.23 0.57
CA LYS A 113 2.74 -34.66 0.17
C LYS A 113 1.48 -35.37 -0.37
N PHE A 114 0.31 -34.76 -0.39
CA PHE A 114 -0.95 -35.34 -0.90
C PHE A 114 -1.42 -34.70 -2.22
N TRP A 115 -0.55 -33.89 -2.85
CA TRP A 115 -0.90 -33.08 -4.01
C TRP A 115 -0.85 -33.79 -5.36
N GLU A 116 -0.07 -34.87 -5.48
CA GLU A 116 0.12 -35.57 -6.75
C GLU A 116 -1.20 -36.08 -7.35
N LYS A 117 -2.18 -36.41 -6.50
CA LYS A 117 -3.54 -36.79 -6.92
C LYS A 117 -4.41 -35.62 -7.38
N GLN A 118 -4.18 -34.40 -6.88
CA GLN A 118 -4.93 -33.20 -7.26
C GLN A 118 -4.34 -32.44 -8.45
N LYS A 119 -3.09 -32.70 -8.84
CA LYS A 119 -2.48 -32.15 -10.07
C LYS A 119 -3.36 -32.36 -11.31
N ALA A 120 -4.05 -33.50 -11.41
CA ALA A 120 -4.94 -33.81 -12.53
C ALA A 120 -6.17 -32.87 -12.64
N GLN A 121 -6.54 -32.15 -11.57
CA GLN A 121 -7.64 -31.18 -11.56
C GLN A 121 -7.16 -29.73 -11.73
N MET A 122 -5.85 -29.52 -11.83
CA MET A 122 -5.26 -28.20 -11.98
C MET A 122 -4.85 -27.91 -13.42
N SER A 123 -5.80 -27.45 -14.23
CA SER A 123 -5.40 -26.45 -15.21
C SER A 123 -5.31 -25.11 -14.46
N LEU A 124 -4.09 -24.69 -14.17
CA LEU A 124 -3.83 -23.26 -14.07
C LEU A 124 -4.15 -22.74 -15.47
N GLY A 125 -5.19 -21.91 -15.58
CA GLY A 125 -5.57 -21.33 -16.88
C GLY A 125 -4.39 -20.57 -17.49
N THR A 126 -4.53 -20.15 -18.74
CA THR A 126 -3.56 -19.24 -19.35
C THR A 126 -3.74 -17.86 -18.71
N TRP A 127 -2.68 -17.31 -18.14
CA TRP A 127 -2.65 -15.98 -17.53
C TRP A 127 -1.64 -15.10 -18.28
N GLU A 128 -1.82 -13.79 -18.22
CA GLU A 128 -0.90 -12.82 -18.85
C GLU A 128 0.44 -12.70 -18.10
N PHE A 129 0.52 -13.28 -16.91
CA PHE A 129 1.71 -13.32 -16.06
C PHE A 129 2.10 -14.78 -15.74
N GLU A 130 3.36 -14.96 -15.35
CA GLU A 130 3.88 -16.26 -14.96
C GLU A 130 3.28 -16.74 -13.64
N VAL A 131 2.76 -17.97 -13.65
CA VAL A 131 2.26 -18.66 -12.46
C VAL A 131 3.00 -19.97 -12.29
N GLU A 132 3.82 -20.06 -11.26
CA GLU A 132 4.57 -21.28 -10.95
C GLU A 132 4.18 -21.84 -9.58
N MET A 133 4.08 -23.16 -9.50
CA MET A 133 3.88 -23.85 -8.26
C MET A 133 5.23 -24.39 -7.75
N ILE A 134 5.65 -23.96 -6.56
CA ILE A 134 6.98 -24.23 -6.00
C ILE A 134 6.91 -24.78 -4.57
N SER A 135 7.97 -25.44 -4.11
CA SER A 135 8.09 -25.78 -2.69
C SER A 135 8.57 -24.57 -1.89
N PHE A 136 8.40 -24.63 -0.56
CA PHE A 136 8.90 -23.56 0.29
C PHE A 136 10.43 -23.45 0.23
N GLU A 137 11.15 -24.57 0.09
CA GLU A 137 12.60 -24.61 -0.05
C GLU A 137 13.08 -23.94 -1.36
N SER A 138 12.28 -24.01 -2.43
CA SER A 138 12.56 -23.27 -3.66
C SER A 138 12.26 -21.78 -3.49
N LEU A 139 11.18 -21.43 -2.79
CA LEU A 139 10.82 -20.03 -2.53
C LEU A 139 11.95 -19.30 -1.78
N ILE A 140 12.50 -19.91 -0.73
CA ILE A 140 13.55 -19.26 0.09
C ILE A 140 14.88 -19.05 -0.64
N LYS A 141 15.08 -19.70 -1.81
CA LYS A 141 16.21 -19.41 -2.70
C LYS A 141 16.00 -18.12 -3.47
N ILE A 142 14.75 -17.75 -3.76
CA ILE A 142 14.38 -16.58 -4.56
C ILE A 142 14.09 -15.37 -3.65
N VAL A 143 13.48 -15.60 -2.49
CA VAL A 143 13.19 -14.60 -1.47
C VAL A 143 13.90 -15.02 -0.20
N ASP A 144 14.75 -14.16 0.37
CA ASP A 144 15.39 -14.51 1.64
C ASP A 144 14.33 -14.76 2.74
N VAL A 145 14.57 -15.73 3.62
CA VAL A 145 13.62 -16.08 4.69
C VAL A 145 13.35 -14.89 5.62
N SER A 146 14.32 -13.99 5.79
CA SER A 146 14.17 -12.74 6.53
C SER A 146 13.24 -11.73 5.84
N GLN A 147 12.90 -11.91 4.57
CA GLN A 147 12.01 -11.03 3.79
C GLN A 147 10.58 -11.57 3.68
N LEU A 148 10.30 -12.74 4.27
CA LEU A 148 8.97 -13.36 4.28
C LEU A 148 8.35 -13.24 5.69
N PRO A 149 7.03 -12.98 5.81
CA PRO A 149 6.39 -12.91 7.11
C PRO A 149 6.26 -14.30 7.75
N LYS A 150 6.18 -14.32 9.08
CA LYS A 150 6.02 -15.55 9.88
C LYS A 150 4.81 -16.39 9.48
N SER A 151 3.74 -15.74 9.00
CA SER A 151 2.52 -16.40 8.54
C SER A 151 2.73 -17.42 7.41
N ILE A 152 3.83 -17.31 6.66
CA ILE A 152 4.19 -18.25 5.59
C ILE A 152 5.56 -18.92 5.85
N GLY A 153 6.04 -18.92 7.10
CA GLY A 153 7.27 -19.61 7.49
C GLY A 153 8.56 -18.79 7.34
N GLY A 154 8.46 -17.48 7.15
CA GLY A 154 9.60 -16.57 7.21
C GLY A 154 9.86 -15.99 8.60
N ASN A 155 10.79 -15.04 8.68
CA ASN A 155 11.19 -14.41 9.95
C ASN A 155 10.91 -12.90 10.01
N TYR A 156 10.43 -12.29 8.92
CA TYR A 156 10.12 -10.87 8.87
C TYR A 156 9.01 -10.54 9.88
N PRO A 157 9.21 -9.61 10.83
CA PRO A 157 8.27 -9.38 11.91
C PRO A 157 7.17 -8.38 11.48
N TYR A 158 6.37 -8.82 10.51
CA TYR A 158 5.19 -8.12 10.05
C TYR A 158 4.01 -8.30 11.00
N ASP A 159 3.38 -7.19 11.37
CA ASP A 159 2.08 -7.16 12.05
C ASP A 159 1.09 -6.40 11.14
N HIS A 160 -0.03 -7.04 10.82
CA HIS A 160 -0.97 -6.49 9.85
C HIS A 160 -1.80 -5.34 10.41
N ASP A 161 -2.20 -5.44 11.69
CA ASP A 161 -3.02 -4.43 12.34
C ASP A 161 -2.19 -3.16 12.56
N GLU A 162 -0.95 -3.30 13.04
CA GLU A 162 -0.03 -2.17 13.20
C GLU A 162 0.30 -1.51 11.86
N TRP A 163 0.53 -2.31 10.80
CA TRP A 163 0.72 -1.77 9.46
C TRP A 163 -0.49 -0.95 8.98
N LEU A 164 -1.71 -1.46 9.20
CA LEU A 164 -2.93 -0.80 8.77
C LEU A 164 -3.19 0.49 9.54
N GLU A 165 -3.00 0.48 10.86
CA GLU A 165 -3.13 1.65 11.73
C GLU A 165 -2.13 2.75 11.32
N LEU A 166 -0.85 2.41 11.23
CA LEU A 166 0.19 3.34 10.79
C LEU A 166 -0.12 3.90 9.39
N ARG A 167 -0.65 3.06 8.51
CA ARG A 167 -0.98 3.46 7.14
C ARG A 167 -2.13 4.48 7.11
N ILE A 168 -3.19 4.25 7.88
CA ILE A 168 -4.32 5.18 7.98
C ILE A 168 -3.85 6.52 8.54
N ASP A 169 -3.03 6.52 9.60
CA ASP A 169 -2.53 7.75 10.22
C ASP A 169 -1.60 8.54 9.30
N LEU A 170 -0.73 7.83 8.57
CA LEU A 170 0.15 8.42 7.57
C LEU A 170 -0.68 9.08 6.45
N GLU A 171 -1.67 8.39 5.90
CA GLU A 171 -2.53 8.95 4.85
C GLU A 171 -3.32 10.16 5.33
N LYS A 172 -3.91 10.10 6.53
CA LYS A 172 -4.61 11.25 7.13
C LYS A 172 -3.69 12.46 7.27
N TRP A 173 -2.44 12.24 7.69
CA TRP A 173 -1.46 13.33 7.78
C TRP A 173 -1.09 13.90 6.41
N ILE A 174 -0.86 13.06 5.39
CA ILE A 174 -0.58 13.49 4.01
C ILE A 174 -1.73 14.34 3.46
N TRP A 175 -2.97 13.92 3.68
CA TRP A 175 -4.14 14.69 3.23
C TRP A 175 -4.22 16.05 3.91
N ASN A 176 -4.05 16.09 5.24
CA ASN A 176 -4.10 17.33 5.99
C ASN A 176 -2.99 18.30 5.56
N ILE A 177 -1.76 17.81 5.28
CA ILE A 177 -0.65 18.69 4.92
C ILE A 177 -0.85 19.26 3.52
N THR A 178 -1.35 18.44 2.59
CA THR A 178 -1.70 18.90 1.24
C THR A 178 -2.76 20.00 1.29
N GLU A 179 -3.81 19.85 2.10
CA GLU A 179 -4.86 20.89 2.25
C GLU A 179 -4.30 22.19 2.85
N VAL A 180 -3.43 22.09 3.86
CA VAL A 180 -2.77 23.26 4.47
C VAL A 180 -1.84 23.95 3.46
N MET A 181 -1.10 23.18 2.65
CA MET A 181 -0.21 23.71 1.62
C MET A 181 -0.99 24.40 0.50
N GLU A 182 -2.12 23.84 0.04
CA GLU A 182 -3.01 24.47 -0.94
C GLU A 182 -3.59 25.80 -0.43
N LYS A 183 -4.02 25.84 0.84
CA LYS A 183 -4.51 27.07 1.48
C LYS A 183 -3.40 28.11 1.61
N LEU A 184 -2.20 27.69 2.00
CA LEU A 184 -1.05 28.57 2.12
C LEU A 184 -0.68 29.18 0.75
N GLU A 185 -0.71 28.37 -0.30
CA GLU A 185 -0.44 28.80 -1.67
C GLU A 185 -1.52 29.74 -2.23
N SER A 186 -2.80 29.52 -1.86
CA SER A 186 -3.89 30.46 -2.18
C SER A 186 -3.67 31.82 -1.52
N VAL A 187 -3.35 31.82 -0.23
CA VAL A 187 -3.10 33.06 0.52
C VAL A 187 -1.84 33.77 0.03
N ARG A 188 -0.79 33.02 -0.32
CA ARG A 188 0.44 33.56 -0.91
C ARG A 188 0.12 34.32 -2.20
N ARG A 189 -0.64 33.72 -3.13
CA ARG A 189 -1.07 34.37 -4.38
C ARG A 189 -1.87 35.64 -4.11
N GLU A 190 -2.85 35.59 -3.20
CA GLU A 190 -3.64 36.77 -2.86
C GLU A 190 -2.84 37.92 -2.23
N VAL A 191 -1.76 37.62 -1.49
CA VAL A 191 -0.90 38.63 -0.86
C VAL A 191 0.13 39.18 -1.85
N CYS A 192 0.70 38.34 -2.71
CA CYS A 192 1.71 38.75 -3.69
C CYS A 192 1.11 39.47 -4.90
N ASP A 193 -0.03 38.99 -5.39
CA ASP A 193 -0.64 39.45 -6.64
C ASP A 193 -1.83 40.40 -6.39
N GLY A 194 -2.17 40.64 -5.12
CA GLY A 194 -3.26 41.53 -4.73
C GLY A 194 -2.91 43.02 -4.87
N GLU A 195 -3.92 43.82 -5.21
CA GLU A 195 -3.78 45.28 -5.23
C GLU A 195 -3.43 45.82 -3.83
N GLN A 196 -2.58 46.85 -3.80
CA GLN A 196 -2.25 47.50 -2.55
C GLN A 196 -3.47 48.21 -1.95
N PRO A 197 -3.60 48.26 -0.63
CA PRO A 197 -4.70 48.98 0.01
C PRO A 197 -4.67 50.47 -0.38
N ILE A 198 -5.80 50.98 -0.87
CA ILE A 198 -5.96 52.39 -1.25
C ILE A 198 -6.90 53.17 -0.33
N ASP A 199 -7.64 52.47 0.54
CA ASP A 199 -8.56 53.04 1.51
C ASP A 199 -8.64 52.20 2.80
N VAL A 200 -9.39 52.69 3.80
CA VAL A 200 -9.54 51.99 5.10
C VAL A 200 -10.19 50.61 4.95
N LYS A 201 -11.15 50.45 4.03
CA LYS A 201 -11.87 49.18 3.83
C LYS A 201 -10.94 48.10 3.24
N THR A 202 -10.14 48.49 2.26
CA THR A 202 -9.14 47.63 1.61
C THR A 202 -7.97 47.32 2.56
N ALA A 203 -7.59 48.25 3.44
CA ALA A 203 -6.60 48.01 4.48
C ALA A 203 -7.09 46.99 5.52
N ASP A 204 -8.34 47.13 6.00
CA ASP A 204 -8.96 46.16 6.91
C ASP A 204 -9.06 44.76 6.28
N ALA A 205 -9.40 44.69 4.99
CA ALA A 205 -9.43 43.43 4.25
C ALA A 205 -8.03 42.79 4.17
N ALA A 206 -6.99 43.56 3.87
CA ALA A 206 -5.60 43.09 3.83
C ALA A 206 -5.12 42.58 5.20
N ILE A 207 -5.48 43.26 6.30
CA ILE A 207 -5.18 42.81 7.67
C ILE A 207 -5.86 41.47 7.97
N LYS A 208 -7.15 41.32 7.63
CA LYS A 208 -7.86 40.04 7.81
C LYS A 208 -7.20 38.90 7.04
N LYS A 209 -6.77 39.14 5.80
CA LYS A 209 -6.01 38.16 5.01
C LYS A 209 -4.67 37.80 5.66
N SER A 210 -3.91 38.78 6.13
CA SER A 210 -2.65 38.55 6.86
C SER A 210 -2.86 37.73 8.14
N GLN A 211 -3.94 37.99 8.88
CA GLN A 211 -4.31 37.19 10.06
C GLN A 211 -4.66 35.75 9.70
N LEU A 212 -5.38 35.52 8.61
CA LEU A 212 -5.66 34.18 8.10
C LEU A 212 -4.38 33.45 7.71
N ALA A 213 -3.44 34.13 7.03
CA ALA A 213 -2.13 33.60 6.69
C ALA A 213 -1.37 33.12 7.94
N LYS A 214 -1.34 33.95 9.00
CA LYS A 214 -0.72 33.60 10.28
C LYS A 214 -1.36 32.37 10.92
N LYS A 215 -2.69 32.26 10.87
CA LYS A 215 -3.41 31.07 11.37
C LYS A 215 -3.02 29.81 10.59
N ILE A 216 -3.05 29.86 9.27
CA ILE A 216 -2.67 28.71 8.42
C ILE A 216 -1.22 28.31 8.69
N TYR A 217 -0.30 29.27 8.80
CA TYR A 217 1.10 29.01 9.14
C TYR A 217 1.26 28.37 10.52
N SER A 218 0.49 28.81 11.53
CA SER A 218 0.50 28.16 12.84
C SER A 218 0.01 26.70 12.79
N THR A 219 -1.01 26.41 11.96
CA THR A 219 -1.45 25.04 11.71
C THR A 219 -0.35 24.21 11.07
N PHE A 220 0.35 24.76 10.06
CA PHE A 220 1.49 24.10 9.42
C PHE A 220 2.59 23.71 10.43
N LEU A 221 2.95 24.60 11.36
CA LEU A 221 3.93 24.31 12.42
C LEU A 221 3.48 23.19 13.38
N LEU A 222 2.19 23.12 13.70
CA LEU A 222 1.64 22.01 14.49
C LEU A 222 1.76 20.68 13.73
N MET A 223 1.61 20.71 12.40
CA MET A 223 1.76 19.53 11.55
C MET A 223 3.20 19.04 11.46
N GLU A 224 4.21 19.91 11.56
CA GLU A 224 5.62 19.49 11.67
C GLU A 224 5.88 18.66 12.93
N SER A 225 5.17 18.97 14.02
CA SER A 225 5.26 18.17 15.25
C SER A 225 4.69 16.76 15.04
N LYS A 226 3.54 16.65 14.37
CA LYS A 226 2.94 15.37 13.99
C LYS A 226 3.81 14.60 12.98
N GLN A 227 4.50 15.30 12.08
CA GLN A 227 5.46 14.68 11.15
C GLN A 227 6.59 13.97 11.89
N LYS A 228 7.13 14.59 12.95
CA LYS A 228 8.18 13.96 13.77
C LYS A 228 7.68 12.69 14.46
N GLU A 229 6.45 12.71 14.98
CA GLU A 229 5.82 11.53 15.60
C GLU A 229 5.64 10.38 14.61
N ILE A 230 5.03 10.65 13.43
CA ILE A 230 4.84 9.64 12.38
C ILE A 230 6.18 9.11 11.89
N ARG A 231 7.19 9.98 11.75
CA ARG A 231 8.54 9.57 11.37
C ARG A 231 9.16 8.63 12.41
N LEU A 232 9.03 8.93 13.70
CA LEU A 232 9.50 8.07 14.78
C LEU A 232 8.79 6.71 14.79
N GLN A 233 7.48 6.69 14.53
CA GLN A 233 6.73 5.44 14.40
C GLN A 233 7.21 4.61 13.21
N ILE A 234 7.46 5.24 12.05
CA ILE A 234 8.02 4.56 10.87
C ILE A 234 9.43 4.04 11.17
N GLU A 235 10.30 4.84 11.77
CA GLU A 235 11.66 4.43 12.15
C GLU A 235 11.64 3.30 13.18
N TYR A 236 10.75 3.36 14.18
CA TYR A 236 10.51 2.28 15.13
C TYR A 236 10.05 1.00 14.43
N TYR A 237 9.08 1.11 13.52
CA TYR A 237 8.57 -0.02 12.75
C TYR A 237 9.67 -0.65 11.88
N ILE A 238 10.48 0.18 11.19
CA ILE A 238 11.62 -0.28 10.39
C ILE A 238 12.69 -0.95 11.28
N HIS A 239 13.03 -0.35 12.43
CA HIS A 239 14.05 -0.89 13.34
C HIS A 239 13.60 -2.16 14.08
N ARG A 240 12.31 -2.33 14.34
CA ARG A 240 11.79 -3.61 14.86
C ARG A 240 11.84 -4.72 13.82
N MET A 241 11.94 -4.37 12.54
CA MET A 241 11.94 -5.29 11.41
C MET A 241 13.31 -5.56 10.76
N ALA A 242 14.38 -4.89 11.21
CA ALA A 242 15.77 -5.09 10.77
C ALA A 242 16.56 -5.90 11.81
#